data_AF-M7CMN9-F1
#
_entry.id   AF-M7CMN9-F1
#
_cell.length_a   1.000
_cell.length_b   1.000
_cell.length_c   1.000
_cell.angle_alpha   90.00
_cell.angle_beta   90.00
_cell.angle_gamma   90.00
#
_symmetry.space_group_name_H-M   'P 1'
#
loop_
_entity.id
_entity.type
_entity.pdbx_description
1 polymer ?
#
loop_
_entity_poly.entity_id
_entity_poly.type
_entity_poly.pdbx_seq_one_letter_code
_entity_poly.pdbx_strand_id
1 'polypeptide(L)'
;MKLIKTLMIAGIASTFAGTVLAQTTVPNTFSAGTAASASQVNDNFTAVTDAINNLAARVGVLEAASSITLNDLVGRTYCITSIGTISGVGATNFARHSTYVSKATMMITSTTQASLTGVSDDEHELDLSVDGSGLLTGTISEFHSPNSTTPITINGLTDGVLSTSIGDLFLAKDGSVLLNTDFSYSTSEGESSMAVGTLCK
;
A
#
# COMPACT_ATOMS: atom_id res chain seq x y z
N MET A 1 -2.08 -36.59 -11.14
CA MET A 1 -1.49 -35.58 -12.04
C MET A 1 -2.13 -34.24 -11.69
N LYS A 2 -1.45 -33.36 -10.95
CA LYS A 2 -1.98 -32.04 -10.60
C LYS A 2 -1.67 -31.08 -11.76
N LEU A 3 -2.71 -30.56 -12.41
CA LEU A 3 -2.57 -29.47 -13.38
C LEU A 3 -2.25 -28.18 -12.62
N ILE A 4 -1.02 -27.71 -12.72
CA ILE A 4 -0.64 -26.35 -12.34
C ILE A 4 -1.23 -25.43 -13.43
N LYS A 5 -2.31 -24.72 -13.11
CA LYS A 5 -2.88 -23.69 -13.97
C LYS A 5 -2.01 -22.44 -13.81
N THR A 6 -1.14 -22.20 -14.80
CA THR A 6 -0.40 -20.93 -14.92
C THR A 6 -1.40 -19.81 -15.17
N LEU A 7 -1.72 -19.06 -14.12
CA LEU A 7 -2.51 -17.83 -14.22
C LEU A 7 -1.57 -16.75 -14.77
N MET A 8 -1.75 -16.38 -16.04
CA MET A 8 -1.08 -15.20 -16.61
C MET A 8 -1.70 -13.95 -16.01
N ILE A 9 -1.06 -13.38 -14.99
CA ILE A 9 -1.38 -12.05 -14.48
C ILE A 9 -0.91 -11.05 -15.53
N ALA A 10 -1.87 -10.53 -16.30
CA ALA A 10 -1.64 -9.39 -17.18
C ALA A 10 -1.29 -8.18 -16.30
N GLY A 11 0.00 -7.85 -16.24
CA GLY A 11 0.52 -6.71 -15.50
C GLY A 11 -0.14 -5.42 -15.99
N ILE A 12 -1.05 -4.88 -15.19
CA ILE A 12 -1.51 -3.50 -15.32
C ILE A 12 -0.32 -2.64 -14.91
N ALA A 13 0.48 -2.22 -15.89
CA ALA A 13 1.43 -1.15 -15.75
C ALA A 13 0.65 0.17 -15.65
N SER A 14 0.09 0.45 -14.47
CA SER A 14 -0.47 1.75 -14.13
C SER A 14 0.67 2.74 -14.02
N THR A 15 0.99 3.39 -15.14
CA THR A 15 1.91 4.52 -15.21
C THR A 15 1.29 5.72 -14.48
N PHE A 16 1.36 5.74 -13.16
CA PHE A 16 1.18 6.96 -12.39
C PHE A 16 2.45 7.80 -12.54
N ALA A 17 2.50 8.59 -13.62
CA ALA A 17 3.48 9.67 -13.75
C ALA A 17 3.11 10.78 -12.75
N GLY A 18 3.42 10.57 -11.48
CA GLY A 18 3.39 11.63 -10.48
C GLY A 18 4.39 12.69 -10.89
N THR A 19 3.94 13.89 -11.22
CA THR A 19 4.82 15.03 -11.46
C THR A 19 5.54 15.35 -10.15
N VAL A 20 6.81 14.95 -10.05
CA VAL A 20 7.68 15.41 -8.95
C VAL A 20 7.93 16.89 -9.18
N LEU A 21 7.11 17.73 -8.54
CA LEU A 21 7.32 19.18 -8.58
C LEU A 21 8.49 19.52 -7.64
N ALA A 22 9.48 20.25 -8.15
CA ALA A 22 10.46 20.94 -7.31
C ALA A 22 9.70 22.02 -6.53
N GLN A 23 9.31 21.73 -5.29
CA GLN A 23 8.79 22.77 -4.42
C GLN A 23 9.99 23.50 -3.81
N THR A 24 10.10 24.79 -4.11
CA THR A 24 11.09 25.67 -3.49
C THR A 24 10.41 26.90 -2.92
N THR A 25 10.91 27.37 -1.78
CA THR A 25 10.50 28.64 -1.21
C THR A 25 11.43 29.71 -1.74
N VAL A 26 10.89 30.64 -2.52
CA VAL A 26 11.64 31.81 -3.00
C VAL A 26 11.70 32.85 -1.87
N PRO A 27 12.88 33.28 -1.41
CA PRO A 27 13.04 34.03 -0.16
C PRO A 27 12.53 35.49 -0.22
N ASN A 28 12.54 36.12 -1.40
CA ASN A 28 12.11 37.53 -1.55
C ASN A 28 10.85 37.63 -2.42
N THR A 29 9.89 38.45 -1.99
CA THR A 29 8.71 38.86 -2.77
C THR A 29 8.84 40.31 -3.20
N PHE A 30 8.52 40.62 -4.46
CA PHE A 30 8.61 41.98 -5.00
C PHE A 30 7.22 42.61 -5.19
N SER A 31 7.10 43.89 -4.85
CA SER A 31 5.88 44.68 -5.07
C SER A 31 6.08 45.63 -6.25
N ALA A 32 5.04 45.79 -7.07
CA ALA A 32 5.08 46.72 -8.20
C ALA A 32 5.42 48.14 -7.74
N GLY A 33 6.31 48.82 -8.48
CA GLY A 33 6.76 50.17 -8.16
C GLY A 33 7.80 50.28 -7.05
N THR A 34 8.23 49.17 -6.44
CA THR A 34 9.34 49.14 -5.47
C THR A 34 10.64 48.70 -6.16
N ALA A 35 11.76 49.35 -5.80
CA ALA A 35 13.07 48.94 -6.30
C ALA A 35 13.50 47.63 -5.61
N ALA A 36 13.84 46.61 -6.39
CA ALA A 36 14.47 45.38 -5.91
C ALA A 36 16.00 45.53 -5.93
N SER A 37 16.70 45.07 -4.90
CA SER A 37 18.16 45.02 -4.96
C SER A 37 18.62 43.86 -5.84
N ALA A 38 19.78 44.02 -6.50
CA ALA A 38 20.38 42.94 -7.27
C ALA A 38 20.67 41.70 -6.41
N SER A 39 21.02 41.89 -5.13
CA SER A 39 21.25 40.76 -4.20
C SER A 39 19.97 39.94 -3.98
N GLN A 40 18.82 40.58 -3.75
CA GLN A 40 17.54 39.89 -3.52
C GLN A 40 17.09 39.09 -4.75
N VAL A 41 17.34 39.64 -5.95
CA VAL A 41 17.06 38.95 -7.22
C VAL A 41 17.97 37.73 -7.36
N ASN A 42 19.27 37.87 -7.08
CA ASN A 42 20.22 36.77 -7.12
C ASN A 42 19.90 35.67 -6.10
N ASP A 43 19.46 36.02 -4.90
CA ASP A 43 19.04 35.06 -3.87
C ASP A 43 17.86 34.22 -4.35
N ASN A 44 16.87 34.86 -4.99
CA ASN A 44 15.73 34.16 -5.59
C ASN A 44 16.14 33.20 -6.70
N PHE A 45 17.01 33.63 -7.60
CA PHE A 45 17.51 32.75 -8.67
C PHE A 45 18.32 31.59 -8.14
N THR A 46 19.16 31.83 -7.13
CA THR A 46 19.94 30.77 -6.47
C THR A 46 19.02 29.72 -5.85
N ALA A 47 17.98 30.14 -5.13
CA ALA A 47 17.00 29.22 -4.54
C ALA A 47 16.25 28.37 -5.58
N VAL A 48 15.98 28.92 -6.78
CA VAL A 48 15.36 28.18 -7.88
C VAL A 48 16.36 27.21 -8.52
N THR A 49 17.61 27.64 -8.78
CA THR A 49 18.67 26.79 -9.32
C THR A 49 18.96 25.61 -8.40
N ASP A 50 19.05 25.84 -7.10
CA ASP A 50 19.29 24.77 -6.12
C ASP A 50 18.13 23.77 -6.10
N ALA A 51 16.90 24.24 -6.17
CA ALA A 51 15.73 23.37 -6.24
C ALA A 51 15.68 22.52 -7.51
N ILE A 52 16.05 23.11 -8.66
CA ILE A 52 16.15 22.38 -9.93
C ILE A 52 17.26 21.33 -9.86
N ASN A 53 18.43 21.69 -9.33
CA ASN A 53 19.56 20.76 -9.20
C ASN A 53 19.21 19.60 -8.26
N ASN A 54 18.53 19.88 -7.15
CA ASN A 54 18.05 18.86 -6.22
C ASN A 54 17.00 17.95 -6.87
N LEU A 55 16.07 18.50 -7.66
CA LEU A 55 15.12 17.71 -8.42
C LEU A 55 15.83 16.82 -9.45
N ALA A 56 16.76 17.39 -10.22
CA ALA A 56 17.53 16.65 -11.21
C ALA A 56 18.35 15.51 -10.59
N ALA A 57 18.94 15.73 -9.41
CA ALA A 57 19.63 14.68 -8.66
C ALA A 57 18.66 13.57 -8.21
N ARG A 58 17.48 13.93 -7.69
CA ARG A 58 16.46 12.96 -7.31
C ARG A 58 15.95 12.15 -8.50
N VAL A 59 15.65 12.81 -9.62
CA VAL A 59 15.24 12.17 -10.87
C VAL A 59 16.37 11.28 -11.38
N GLY A 60 17.61 11.76 -11.38
CA GLY A 60 18.78 10.97 -11.77
C GLY A 60 18.96 9.72 -10.91
N VAL A 61 18.74 9.79 -9.60
CA VAL A 61 18.73 8.61 -8.71
C VAL A 61 17.58 7.66 -9.07
N LEU A 62 16.37 8.17 -9.30
CA LEU A 62 15.21 7.34 -9.65
C LEU A 62 15.33 6.70 -11.04
N GLU A 63 15.94 7.38 -11.99
CA GLU A 63 16.16 6.91 -13.36
C GLU A 63 17.37 5.98 -13.46
N ALA A 64 18.45 6.26 -12.72
CA ALA A 64 19.65 5.44 -12.69
C ALA A 64 19.51 4.20 -11.79
N ALA A 65 18.60 4.22 -10.81
CA ALA A 65 18.24 3.05 -10.02
C ALA A 65 17.56 2.03 -10.95
N SER A 66 18.38 1.15 -11.52
CA SER A 66 17.91 -0.03 -12.28
C SER A 66 17.12 -0.99 -11.37
N SER A 67 17.33 -0.88 -10.06
CA SER A 67 16.65 -1.59 -8.98
C SER A 67 16.58 -0.70 -7.74
N ILE A 68 15.40 -0.56 -7.13
CA ILE A 68 15.28 -0.08 -5.75
C ILE A 68 15.93 -1.12 -4.85
N THR A 69 16.82 -0.69 -3.95
CA THR A 69 17.44 -1.58 -2.96
C THR A 69 16.68 -1.51 -1.63
N LEU A 70 16.86 -2.52 -0.77
CA LEU A 70 16.28 -2.54 0.58
C LEU A 70 16.65 -1.31 1.42
N ASN A 71 17.87 -0.80 1.25
CA ASN A 71 18.34 0.39 1.97
C ASN A 71 17.52 1.63 1.62
N ASP A 72 17.00 1.71 0.39
CA ASP A 72 16.20 2.85 -0.06
C ASP A 72 14.81 2.90 0.61
N LEU A 73 14.38 1.79 1.21
CA LEU A 73 13.08 1.63 1.87
C LEU A 73 13.13 1.89 3.37
N VAL A 74 14.32 1.77 4.00
CA VAL A 74 14.46 1.94 5.45
C VAL A 74 14.04 3.35 5.87
N GLY A 75 13.24 3.43 6.93
CA GLY A 75 12.64 4.66 7.44
C GLY A 75 11.39 5.12 6.68
N ARG A 76 11.02 4.47 5.58
CA ARG A 76 9.77 4.77 4.87
C ARG A 76 8.57 4.18 5.59
N THR A 77 7.47 4.92 5.53
CA THR A 77 6.19 4.54 6.10
C THR A 77 5.15 4.41 4.98
N TYR A 78 4.45 3.29 4.99
CA TYR A 78 3.48 2.88 3.99
C TYR A 78 2.10 2.75 4.61
N CYS A 79 1.11 3.31 3.94
CA CYS A 79 -0.29 3.19 4.24
C CYS A 79 -0.81 2.03 3.39
N ILE A 80 -1.11 0.91 4.04
CA ILE A 80 -1.60 -0.32 3.43
C ILE A 80 -3.12 -0.33 3.50
N THR A 81 -3.76 -0.67 2.39
CA THR A 81 -5.18 -1.00 2.31
C THR A 81 -5.31 -2.38 1.67
N SER A 82 -5.92 -3.32 2.39
CA SER A 82 -6.33 -4.62 1.87
C SER A 82 -7.82 -4.62 1.59
N ILE A 83 -8.22 -5.30 0.52
CA ILE A 83 -9.61 -5.57 0.21
C ILE A 83 -9.70 -7.07 -0.08
N GLY A 84 -10.65 -7.74 0.55
CA GLY A 84 -10.87 -9.16 0.32
C GLY A 84 -12.34 -9.55 0.33
N THR A 85 -12.58 -10.74 -0.19
CA THR A 85 -13.88 -11.41 -0.15
C THR A 85 -13.68 -12.83 0.33
N ILE A 86 -14.57 -13.28 1.22
CA ILE A 86 -14.63 -14.66 1.70
C ILE A 86 -15.97 -15.22 1.23
N SER A 87 -15.96 -16.36 0.56
CA SER A 87 -17.16 -17.06 0.14
C SER A 87 -17.08 -18.52 0.54
N GLY A 88 -18.12 -19.02 1.20
CA GLY A 88 -18.11 -20.38 1.74
C GLY A 88 -19.49 -20.92 2.04
N VAL A 89 -19.52 -22.20 2.40
CA VAL A 89 -20.72 -22.85 2.95
C VAL A 89 -20.49 -22.98 4.45
N GLY A 90 -21.26 -22.24 5.25
CA GLY A 90 -21.17 -22.34 6.70
C GLY A 90 -21.67 -23.70 7.20
N ALA A 91 -21.23 -24.15 8.37
CA ALA A 91 -21.68 -25.43 8.95
C ALA A 91 -23.21 -25.52 9.15
N THR A 92 -23.90 -24.38 9.22
CA THR A 92 -25.36 -24.23 9.40
C THR A 92 -26.02 -23.34 8.34
N ASN A 93 -25.25 -22.75 7.43
CA ASN A 93 -25.71 -21.73 6.48
C ASN A 93 -25.54 -22.25 5.05
N PHE A 94 -26.54 -22.02 4.20
CA PHE A 94 -26.54 -22.43 2.80
C PHE A 94 -25.43 -21.71 2.00
N ALA A 95 -25.17 -20.45 2.32
CA ALA A 95 -24.07 -19.68 1.76
C ALA A 95 -23.67 -18.54 2.72
N ARG A 96 -22.37 -18.27 2.80
CA ARG A 96 -21.78 -17.11 3.46
C ARG A 96 -21.00 -16.32 2.42
N HIS A 97 -21.20 -15.01 2.39
CA HIS A 97 -20.39 -14.09 1.60
C HIS A 97 -19.99 -12.91 2.46
N SER A 98 -18.68 -12.68 2.61
CA SER A 98 -18.13 -11.56 3.35
C SER A 98 -17.20 -10.75 2.46
N THR A 99 -17.18 -9.44 2.68
CA THR A 99 -16.24 -8.51 2.10
C THR A 99 -15.58 -7.73 3.21
N TYR A 100 -14.26 -7.55 3.16
CA TYR A 100 -13.54 -6.78 4.16
C TYR A 100 -12.63 -5.74 3.54
N VAL A 101 -12.44 -4.64 4.26
CA VAL A 101 -11.41 -3.64 4.01
C VAL A 101 -10.55 -3.52 5.24
N SER A 102 -9.28 -3.89 5.12
CA SER A 102 -8.29 -3.73 6.18
C SER A 102 -7.40 -2.55 5.89
N LYS A 103 -7.00 -1.81 6.92
CA LYS A 103 -6.02 -0.73 6.81
C LYS A 103 -4.92 -0.96 7.81
N ALA A 104 -3.69 -0.62 7.44
CA ALA A 104 -2.54 -0.67 8.33
C ALA A 104 -1.50 0.37 7.93
N THR A 105 -0.63 0.73 8.86
CA THR A 105 0.59 1.50 8.60
C THR A 105 1.80 0.61 8.79
N MET A 106 2.64 0.48 7.77
CA MET A 106 3.88 -0.29 7.79
C MET A 106 5.09 0.63 7.73
N MET A 107 5.99 0.54 8.69
CA MET A 107 7.28 1.22 8.67
C MET A 107 8.40 0.21 8.48
N ILE A 108 9.24 0.39 7.46
CA ILE A 108 10.45 -0.44 7.31
C ILE A 108 11.51 0.11 8.27
N THR A 109 11.73 -0.56 9.40
CA THR A 109 12.63 -0.07 10.47
C THR A 109 14.09 -0.39 10.19
N SER A 110 14.36 -1.43 9.42
CA SER A 110 15.69 -1.79 8.93
C SER A 110 15.56 -2.64 7.66
N THR A 111 16.68 -3.01 7.04
CA THR A 111 16.68 -3.92 5.89
C THR A 111 16.10 -5.30 6.20
N THR A 112 15.97 -5.66 7.48
CA THR A 112 15.51 -6.97 7.93
C THR A 112 14.24 -6.92 8.80
N GLN A 113 13.72 -5.73 9.08
CA GLN A 113 12.59 -5.54 9.99
C GLN A 113 11.60 -4.49 9.48
N ALA A 114 10.32 -4.76 9.77
CA ALA A 114 9.23 -3.81 9.58
C ALA A 114 8.32 -3.81 10.81
N SER A 115 7.61 -2.71 11.02
CA SER A 115 6.61 -2.53 12.08
C SER A 115 5.26 -2.26 11.45
N LEU A 116 4.23 -3.00 11.85
CA LEU A 116 2.84 -2.76 11.48
C LEU A 116 2.08 -2.13 12.65
N THR A 117 1.36 -1.04 12.41
CA THR A 117 0.56 -0.32 13.42
C THR A 117 -0.75 0.15 12.82
N GLY A 118 -1.74 0.49 13.66
CA GLY A 118 -3.00 1.06 13.20
C GLY A 118 -3.78 0.07 12.33
N VAL A 119 -3.69 -1.22 12.65
CA VAL A 119 -4.41 -2.27 11.95
C VAL A 119 -5.89 -2.15 12.30
N SER A 120 -6.74 -1.95 11.31
CA SER A 120 -8.19 -1.84 11.45
C SER A 120 -8.87 -2.63 10.36
N ASP A 121 -9.96 -3.31 10.70
CA ASP A 121 -10.73 -4.10 9.75
C ASP A 121 -12.19 -3.66 9.78
N ASP A 122 -12.73 -3.38 8.59
CA ASP A 122 -14.14 -3.14 8.34
C ASP A 122 -14.67 -4.31 7.52
N GLU A 123 -15.52 -5.15 8.09
CA GLU A 123 -16.09 -6.31 7.42
C GLU A 123 -17.61 -6.21 7.32
N HIS A 124 -18.13 -6.60 6.16
CA HIS A 124 -19.56 -6.82 5.92
C HIS A 124 -19.78 -8.28 5.59
N GLU A 125 -20.75 -8.91 6.24
CA GLU A 125 -21.04 -10.32 6.08
C GLU A 125 -22.53 -10.55 5.81
N LEU A 126 -22.82 -11.30 4.75
CA LEU A 126 -24.13 -11.83 4.41
C LEU A 126 -24.14 -13.33 4.68
N ASP A 127 -24.95 -13.71 5.66
CA ASP A 127 -25.28 -15.09 5.96
C ASP A 127 -26.63 -15.45 5.36
N LEU A 128 -26.67 -16.48 4.53
CA LEU A 128 -27.90 -17.05 3.98
C LEU A 128 -28.13 -18.44 4.57
N SER A 129 -29.31 -18.66 5.16
CA SER A 129 -29.71 -19.94 5.74
C SER A 129 -31.09 -20.37 5.24
N VAL A 130 -31.32 -21.68 5.16
CA VAL A 130 -32.63 -22.24 4.83
C VAL A 130 -33.24 -22.75 6.13
N ASP A 131 -34.39 -22.21 6.50
CA ASP A 131 -35.06 -22.62 7.73
C ASP A 131 -35.71 -24.02 7.61
N GLY A 132 -36.27 -24.53 8.70
CA GLY A 132 -36.93 -25.84 8.73
C GLY A 132 -38.16 -25.97 7.82
N SER A 133 -38.63 -24.88 7.23
CA SER A 133 -39.73 -24.85 6.24
C SER A 133 -39.24 -24.81 4.79
N GLY A 134 -37.93 -24.72 4.57
CA GLY A 134 -37.35 -24.55 3.23
C GLY A 134 -37.30 -23.11 2.75
N LEU A 135 -37.60 -22.13 3.62
CA LEU A 135 -37.53 -20.71 3.27
C LEU A 135 -36.08 -20.22 3.38
N LEU A 136 -35.60 -19.54 2.33
CA LEU A 136 -34.33 -18.84 2.38
C LEU A 136 -34.46 -17.58 3.24
N THR A 137 -33.63 -17.48 4.26
CA THR A 137 -33.50 -16.35 5.17
C THR A 137 -32.08 -15.79 5.07
N GLY A 138 -31.91 -14.50 5.34
CA GLY A 138 -30.62 -13.83 5.26
C GLY A 138 -30.40 -12.85 6.41
N THR A 139 -29.18 -12.81 6.93
CA THR A 139 -28.75 -11.82 7.92
C THR A 139 -27.56 -11.05 7.37
N ILE A 140 -27.59 -9.73 7.49
CA ILE A 140 -26.43 -8.88 7.23
C ILE A 140 -25.85 -8.49 8.59
N SER A 141 -24.55 -8.67 8.74
CA SER A 141 -23.79 -8.25 9.91
C SER A 141 -22.61 -7.37 9.50
N GLU A 142 -22.23 -6.47 10.40
CA GLU A 142 -21.09 -5.57 10.24
C GLU A 142 -20.13 -5.83 11.41
N PHE A 143 -18.86 -6.06 11.11
CA PHE A 143 -17.81 -6.21 12.10
C PHE A 143 -16.79 -5.08 11.91
N HIS A 144 -16.49 -4.39 13.00
CA HIS A 144 -15.44 -3.38 13.04
C HIS A 144 -14.42 -3.76 14.11
N SER A 145 -13.18 -4.02 13.68
CA SER A 145 -12.06 -4.20 14.58
C SER A 145 -11.35 -2.86 14.76
N PRO A 146 -11.40 -2.25 15.96
CA PRO A 146 -10.81 -0.93 16.17
C PRO A 146 -9.29 -0.97 16.02
N ASN A 147 -8.71 0.15 15.59
CA ASN A 147 -7.28 0.30 15.35
C ASN A 147 -6.42 -0.31 16.47
N SER A 148 -5.72 -1.40 16.18
CA SER A 148 -4.68 -1.89 17.08
C SER A 148 -3.49 -0.93 17.03
N THR A 149 -3.21 -0.31 18.17
CA THR A 149 -2.07 0.60 18.35
C THR A 149 -0.80 -0.12 18.78
N THR A 150 -0.89 -1.42 19.11
CA THR A 150 0.28 -2.21 19.48
C THR A 150 1.08 -2.57 18.22
N PRO A 151 2.36 -2.15 18.13
CA PRO A 151 3.19 -2.47 16.98
C PRO A 151 3.39 -3.98 16.84
N ILE A 152 3.06 -4.52 15.68
CA ILE A 152 3.43 -5.88 15.29
C ILE A 152 4.81 -5.79 14.65
N THR A 153 5.81 -6.39 15.28
CA THR A 153 7.17 -6.45 14.71
C THR A 153 7.28 -7.65 13.80
N ILE A 154 7.67 -7.39 12.55
CA ILE A 154 7.93 -8.43 11.55
C ILE A 154 9.45 -8.57 11.43
N ASN A 155 9.96 -9.74 11.82
CA ASN A 155 11.37 -10.09 11.75
C ASN A 155 11.65 -11.00 10.54
N GLY A 156 12.79 -10.81 9.88
CA GLY A 156 13.32 -11.80 8.93
C GLY A 156 13.04 -11.52 7.46
N LEU A 157 13.09 -10.25 7.02
CA LEU A 157 13.13 -9.95 5.58
C LEU A 157 14.41 -10.57 5.00
N THR A 158 14.29 -11.52 4.08
CA THR A 158 15.43 -12.15 3.38
C THR A 158 15.41 -11.70 1.93
N ASP A 159 16.51 -11.15 1.44
CA ASP A 159 16.67 -10.68 0.05
C ASP A 159 15.60 -9.69 -0.47
N GLY A 160 15.01 -8.91 0.43
CA GLY A 160 14.03 -7.89 0.06
C GLY A 160 12.64 -8.42 -0.25
N VAL A 161 12.43 -9.72 -0.06
CA VAL A 161 11.11 -10.35 -0.12
C VAL A 161 10.61 -10.53 1.30
N LEU A 162 9.47 -9.92 1.60
CA LEU A 162 8.66 -10.31 2.74
C LEU A 162 8.02 -11.67 2.41
N SER A 163 8.77 -12.77 2.52
CA SER A 163 8.20 -14.13 2.40
C SER A 163 7.56 -14.49 3.73
N THR A 164 6.41 -13.88 4.01
CA THR A 164 5.48 -14.52 4.94
C THR A 164 4.77 -15.63 4.16
N SER A 165 4.14 -16.58 4.84
CA SER A 165 3.31 -17.61 4.18
C SER A 165 2.07 -17.04 3.44
N ILE A 166 2.04 -15.74 3.17
CA ILE A 166 0.89 -14.95 2.73
C ILE A 166 1.04 -14.51 1.26
N GLY A 167 2.22 -14.63 0.61
CA GLY A 167 2.37 -14.41 -0.85
C GLY A 167 3.56 -13.53 -1.24
N ASP A 168 3.55 -13.01 -2.48
CA ASP A 168 4.67 -12.26 -3.08
C ASP A 168 4.56 -10.74 -2.84
N LEU A 169 5.69 -10.10 -2.50
CA LEU A 169 5.85 -8.65 -2.36
C LEU A 169 6.41 -8.05 -3.67
N PHE A 170 5.72 -7.09 -4.27
CA PHE A 170 6.20 -6.37 -5.45
C PHE A 170 6.42 -4.89 -5.14
N LEU A 171 7.54 -4.35 -5.59
CA LEU A 171 7.86 -2.92 -5.46
C LEU A 171 7.83 -2.24 -6.82
N ALA A 172 7.09 -1.15 -6.92
CA ALA A 172 7.08 -0.29 -8.08
C ALA A 172 8.19 0.77 -7.99
N LYS A 173 8.62 1.28 -9.15
CA LYS A 173 9.72 2.27 -9.25
C LYS A 173 9.41 3.60 -8.55
N ASP A 174 8.14 3.92 -8.36
CA ASP A 174 7.68 5.09 -7.61
C ASP A 174 7.75 4.89 -6.08
N GLY A 175 8.18 3.70 -5.64
CA GLY A 175 8.26 3.30 -4.24
C GLY A 175 6.97 2.70 -3.70
N SER A 176 5.90 2.59 -4.49
CA SER A 176 4.67 1.91 -4.10
C SER A 176 4.91 0.41 -3.93
N VAL A 177 4.15 -0.21 -3.02
CA VAL A 177 4.31 -1.61 -2.65
C VAL A 177 3.00 -2.35 -2.93
N LEU A 178 3.04 -3.41 -3.72
CA LEU A 178 1.92 -4.35 -3.86
C LEU A 178 2.23 -5.58 -3.01
N LEU A 179 1.30 -5.95 -2.15
CA LEU A 179 1.33 -7.18 -1.37
C LEU A 179 0.29 -8.10 -2.00
N ASN A 180 0.75 -9.10 -2.76
CA ASN A 180 -0.17 -10.14 -3.21
C ASN A 180 -0.40 -11.08 -2.03
N THR A 181 -1.58 -10.98 -1.42
CA THR A 181 -1.95 -11.80 -0.28
C THR A 181 -2.83 -12.96 -0.77
N ASP A 182 -2.22 -14.10 -1.05
CA ASP A 182 -2.93 -15.34 -1.32
C ASP A 182 -3.20 -16.03 0.02
N PHE A 183 -4.25 -15.62 0.72
CA PHE A 183 -4.72 -16.34 1.90
C PHE A 183 -5.44 -17.60 1.44
N SER A 184 -4.77 -18.76 1.52
CA SER A 184 -5.47 -20.03 1.43
C SER A 184 -6.18 -20.31 2.76
N TYR A 185 -7.39 -19.80 2.93
CA TYR A 185 -8.27 -20.25 3.99
C TYR A 185 -8.67 -21.72 3.76
N SER A 186 -9.08 -22.41 4.82
CA SER A 186 -9.32 -23.86 4.84
C SER A 186 -10.22 -24.36 3.68
N THR A 187 -10.15 -25.65 3.36
CA THR A 187 -10.76 -26.29 2.17
C THR A 187 -12.28 -26.09 1.96
N SER A 188 -13.01 -25.50 2.91
CA SER A 188 -14.45 -25.22 2.83
C SER A 188 -14.81 -23.78 2.45
N GLU A 189 -13.86 -22.84 2.48
CA GLU A 189 -14.09 -21.43 2.18
C GLU A 189 -13.08 -20.95 1.12
N GLY A 190 -13.56 -20.32 0.07
CA GLY A 190 -12.72 -19.61 -0.89
C GLY A 190 -12.52 -18.18 -0.42
N GLU A 191 -11.28 -17.80 -0.18
CA GLU A 191 -10.90 -16.40 0.06
C GLU A 191 -10.16 -15.85 -1.15
N SER A 192 -10.35 -14.56 -1.42
CA SER A 192 -9.57 -13.82 -2.40
C SER A 192 -9.33 -12.42 -1.85
N SER A 193 -8.08 -11.99 -1.81
CA SER A 193 -7.71 -10.70 -1.23
C SER A 193 -6.60 -10.03 -2.04
N MET A 194 -6.51 -8.70 -1.92
CA MET A 194 -5.45 -7.90 -2.52
C MET A 194 -5.09 -6.77 -1.57
N ALA A 195 -3.81 -6.60 -1.28
CA ALA A 195 -3.29 -5.52 -0.47
C ALA A 195 -2.41 -4.57 -1.29
N VAL A 196 -2.68 -3.27 -1.16
CA VAL A 196 -1.94 -2.20 -1.81
C VAL A 196 -1.37 -1.28 -0.75
N GLY A 197 -0.04 -1.09 -0.78
CA GLY A 197 0.71 -0.16 0.05
C GLY A 197 1.16 1.07 -0.75
N THR A 198 0.87 2.26 -0.24
CA THR A 198 1.36 3.52 -0.80
C THR A 198 2.15 4.29 0.26
N LEU A 199 3.07 5.18 -0.14
CA LEU A 199 3.73 6.04 0.85
C LEU A 199 2.68 6.91 1.56
N CYS A 200 2.70 6.90 2.90
CA CYS A 200 1.85 7.82 3.64
C CYS A 200 2.29 9.27 3.34
N LYS A 201 1.33 10.13 3.00
CA LYS A 201 1.55 11.56 2.75
C LYS A 201 1.60 12.37 4.04
#